data_AF-R5DZ20-F1
#
_entry.id   AF-R5DZ20-F1
#
_cell.length_a   1.000
_cell.length_b   1.000
_cell.length_c   1.000
_cell.angle_alpha   90.00
_cell.angle_beta   90.00
_cell.angle_gamma   90.00
#
_symmetry.space_group_name_H-M   'P 1'
#
loop_
_entity.id
_entity.type
_entity.pdbx_description
1 polymer ?
#
loop_
_entity_poly.entity_id
_entity_poly.type
_entity_poly.pdbx_seq_one_letter_code
_entity_poly.pdbx_strand_id
1 'polypeptide(L)'
;MVILRVPDARNNRTWVRYIECVYEMTSGIYNWRVIPLLVTRGDIYYADLRPVVGSEQGGVRPVLIIQNEAGNRHSSTVICAAITSRQNKAKIPTHVELAASRCEIAKDSVILLEQVRTIDKQRLREKVCHLDDEIMSNVNRALKVSLAL
;
A
#
# COMPACT_ATOMS: atom_id res chain seq x y z
N MET A 1 -6.50 15.17 -14.88
CA MET A 1 -6.77 14.05 -13.96
C MET A 1 -8.01 14.37 -13.14
N VAL A 2 -9.08 13.60 -13.27
CA VAL A 2 -10.31 13.79 -12.46
C VAL A 2 -10.50 12.54 -11.60
N ILE A 3 -10.67 12.73 -10.30
CA ILE A 3 -10.99 11.64 -9.37
C ILE A 3 -12.51 11.47 -9.38
N LEU A 4 -13.00 10.38 -9.97
CA LEU A 4 -14.43 10.07 -9.99
C LEU A 4 -14.69 8.76 -9.24
N ARG A 5 -15.75 8.75 -8.43
CA ARG A 5 -16.34 7.52 -7.90
C ARG A 5 -17.24 6.93 -8.99
N VAL A 6 -16.75 5.92 -9.69
CA VAL A 6 -17.54 5.25 -10.74
C VAL A 6 -18.18 3.99 -10.17
N PRO A 7 -19.51 3.83 -10.24
CA PRO A 7 -20.18 2.58 -9.89
C PRO A 7 -19.78 1.47 -10.85
N ASP A 8 -19.35 0.32 -10.34
CA ASP A 8 -19.14 -0.88 -11.16
C ASP A 8 -20.49 -1.51 -11.51
N ALA A 9 -20.89 -1.41 -12.78
CA ALA A 9 -22.13 -1.96 -13.31
C ALA A 9 -22.24 -3.50 -13.15
N ARG A 10 -21.15 -4.21 -12.85
CA ARG A 10 -21.16 -5.67 -12.69
C ARG A 10 -21.27 -6.17 -11.25
N ASN A 11 -21.04 -5.33 -10.23
CA ASN A 11 -20.96 -5.84 -8.86
C ASN A 11 -21.35 -4.87 -7.74
N ASN A 12 -22.04 -3.77 -8.04
CA ASN A 12 -22.51 -2.78 -7.04
C ASN A 12 -21.39 -2.28 -6.08
N ARG A 13 -20.14 -2.26 -6.56
CA ARG A 13 -18.94 -1.83 -5.82
C ARG A 13 -18.47 -0.49 -6.39
N THR A 14 -18.27 0.49 -5.52
CA THR A 14 -17.73 1.81 -5.90
C THR A 14 -16.21 1.78 -5.78
N TRP A 15 -15.49 1.93 -6.89
CA TRP A 15 -14.03 2.03 -6.88
C TRP A 15 -13.62 3.50 -7.04
N VAL A 16 -12.57 3.93 -6.32
CA VAL A 16 -11.86 5.17 -6.67
C VAL A 16 -10.97 4.82 -7.86
N ARG A 17 -11.34 5.32 -9.05
CA ARG A 17 -10.55 5.15 -10.28
C ARG A 17 -9.96 6.49 -10.67
N TYR A 18 -8.68 6.50 -11.00
CA TYR A 18 -8.08 7.64 -11.68
C TYR A 18 -8.58 7.60 -13.12
N ILE A 19 -9.22 8.69 -13.56
CA ILE A 19 -9.70 8.80 -14.93
C ILE A 19 -8.95 9.92 -15.61
N GLU A 20 -8.38 9.57 -16.75
CA GLU A 20 -7.76 10.52 -17.67
C GLU A 20 -8.57 10.56 -18.96
N CYS A 21 -8.83 11.78 -19.42
CA CYS A 21 -9.44 12.03 -20.72
C CYS A 21 -8.33 11.96 -21.77
N VAL A 22 -8.43 11.02 -22.71
CA VAL A 22 -7.47 10.85 -23.79
C VAL A 22 -8.18 11.11 -25.11
N TYR A 23 -7.63 12.03 -25.90
CA TYR A 23 -8.11 12.33 -27.24
C TYR A 23 -7.64 11.25 -28.22
N GLU A 24 -8.56 10.60 -28.91
CA GLU A 24 -8.25 9.57 -29.91
C GLU A 24 -8.31 10.17 -31.32
N MET A 25 -7.14 10.36 -31.95
CA MET A 25 -7.04 11.06 -33.24
C MET A 25 -7.77 10.36 -34.40
N THR A 26 -7.97 9.04 -34.32
CA THR A 26 -8.63 8.24 -35.37
C THR A 26 -10.15 8.37 -35.36
N SER A 27 -10.74 8.66 -34.21
CA SER A 27 -12.18 8.66 -33.99
C SER A 27 -12.73 10.05 -33.64
N GLY A 28 -11.86 11.02 -33.33
CA GLY A 28 -12.26 12.41 -33.01
C GLY A 28 -13.04 12.53 -31.70
N ILE A 29 -13.04 11.48 -30.87
CA ILE A 29 -13.76 11.42 -29.60
C ILE A 29 -12.81 11.50 -28.41
N TYR A 30 -13.31 12.06 -27.31
CA TYR A 30 -12.67 12.02 -26.01
C TYR A 30 -13.01 10.71 -25.31
N ASN A 31 -12.02 9.87 -25.08
CA ASN A 31 -12.18 8.62 -24.35
C ASN A 31 -11.73 8.77 -22.91
N TRP A 32 -12.46 8.14 -22.00
CA TRP A 32 -12.09 8.06 -20.59
C TRP A 32 -11.28 6.80 -20.34
N ARG A 33 -9.99 6.95 -20.05
CA ARG A 33 -9.13 5.83 -19.62
C ARG A 33 -9.14 5.73 -18.10
N VAL A 34 -9.47 4.54 -17.61
CA VAL A 34 -9.23 4.16 -16.22
C VAL A 34 -7.74 3.88 -16.09
N ILE A 35 -7.03 4.73 -15.36
CA ILE A 35 -5.66 4.46 -14.95
C ILE A 35 -5.75 3.50 -13.75
N PRO A 36 -5.21 2.27 -13.86
CA PRO A 36 -5.13 1.39 -12.71
C PRO A 36 -4.28 2.07 -11.63
N LEU A 37 -4.70 1.96 -10.37
CA LEU A 37 -3.84 2.25 -9.23
C LEU A 37 -2.58 1.38 -9.40
N LEU A 38 -1.50 1.98 -9.88
CA LEU A 38 -0.24 1.30 -10.07
C LEU A 38 0.44 1.25 -8.71
N VAL A 39 0.02 0.27 -7.91
CA VAL A 39 0.62 -0.02 -6.61
C VAL A 39 1.98 -0.67 -6.88
N THR A 40 3.06 -0.09 -6.35
CA THR A 40 4.40 -0.65 -6.51
C THR A 40 4.96 -1.08 -5.16
N ARG A 41 5.93 -1.99 -5.19
CA ARG A 41 6.69 -2.41 -4.02
C ARG A 41 7.47 -1.22 -3.48
N GLY A 42 7.41 -0.99 -2.18
CA GLY A 42 7.99 0.20 -1.54
C GLY A 42 7.01 1.34 -1.34
N ASP A 43 5.81 1.28 -1.93
CA ASP A 43 4.77 2.26 -1.64
C ASP A 43 4.21 2.12 -0.23
N ILE A 44 3.94 3.26 0.41
CA ILE A 44 3.18 3.32 1.65
C ILE A 44 1.78 3.86 1.37
N TYR A 45 0.77 3.17 1.87
CA TYR A 45 -0.64 3.56 1.77
C TYR A 45 -1.28 3.54 3.14
N TYR A 46 -2.29 4.38 3.37
CA TYR A 46 -3.24 4.10 4.46
C TYR A 46 -4.14 2.93 4.05
N ALA A 47 -4.38 2.00 4.97
CA ALA A 47 -5.27 0.88 4.75
C ALA A 47 -6.14 0.57 5.97
N ASP A 48 -7.37 0.10 5.71
CA ASP A 48 -8.25 -0.40 6.77
C ASP A 48 -8.04 -1.91 6.99
N LEU A 49 -7.36 -2.25 8.09
CA LEU A 49 -7.02 -3.63 8.43
C LEU A 49 -8.08 -4.32 9.29
N ARG A 50 -9.25 -3.71 9.54
CA ARG A 50 -10.33 -4.32 10.33
C ARG A 50 -11.16 -5.33 9.52
N PRO A 51 -11.76 -6.34 10.17
CA PRO A 51 -11.60 -6.71 11.58
C PRO A 51 -10.26 -7.42 11.84
N VAL A 52 -9.90 -7.57 13.11
CA VAL A 52 -8.71 -8.31 13.57
C VAL A 52 -9.05 -9.16 14.79
N VAL A 53 -8.28 -10.22 15.01
CA VAL A 53 -8.40 -11.09 16.19
C VAL A 53 -7.10 -11.05 16.99
N GLY A 54 -7.21 -10.96 18.32
CA GLY A 54 -6.05 -11.00 19.23
C GLY A 54 -5.05 -9.86 18.99
N SER A 55 -3.79 -10.22 18.76
CA SER A 55 -2.65 -9.28 18.65
C SER A 55 -2.33 -8.82 17.22
N GLU A 56 -3.15 -9.20 16.24
CA GLU A 56 -3.07 -8.70 14.87
C GLU A 56 -3.13 -7.16 14.82
N GLN A 57 -2.33 -6.54 13.95
CA GLN A 57 -2.44 -5.10 13.73
C GLN A 57 -3.72 -4.73 12.97
N GLY A 58 -4.61 -4.03 13.66
CA GLY A 58 -5.87 -3.52 13.11
C GLY A 58 -5.97 -2.00 13.02
N GLY A 59 -7.15 -1.54 12.62
CA GLY A 59 -7.46 -0.11 12.45
C GLY A 59 -7.07 0.44 11.08
N VAL A 60 -7.32 1.73 10.88
CA VAL A 60 -6.83 2.47 9.71
C VAL A 60 -5.44 2.98 10.02
N ARG A 61 -4.44 2.52 9.27
CA ARG A 61 -3.03 2.87 9.51
C ARG A 61 -2.20 2.78 8.23
N PRO A 62 -0.99 3.37 8.22
CA PRO A 62 -0.06 3.18 7.13
C PRO A 62 0.38 1.71 7.02
N VAL A 63 0.52 1.24 5.79
CA VAL A 63 1.04 -0.09 5.44
C VAL A 63 2.04 0.04 4.31
N LEU A 64 3.11 -0.75 4.37
CA LEU A 64 4.12 -0.83 3.33
C LEU A 64 3.78 -1.97 2.36
N ILE A 65 3.74 -1.70 1.06
CA ILE A 65 3.59 -2.73 0.03
C ILE A 65 4.93 -3.48 -0.15
N ILE A 66 4.91 -4.79 0.06
CA ILE A 66 6.10 -5.65 -0.05
C ILE A 66 6.00 -6.70 -1.16
N GLN A 67 4.81 -6.86 -1.75
CA GLN A 67 4.57 -7.76 -2.88
C GLN A 67 5.33 -7.32 -4.14
N ASN A 68 5.73 -8.29 -4.96
CA ASN A 68 6.41 -8.05 -6.24
C ASN A 68 5.50 -7.35 -7.27
N GLU A 69 6.13 -6.67 -8.25
CA GLU A 69 5.43 -5.88 -9.27
C GLU A 69 4.45 -6.70 -10.14
N ALA A 70 4.79 -7.94 -10.48
CA ALA A 70 3.91 -8.80 -11.27
C ALA A 70 2.61 -9.10 -10.52
N GLY A 71 2.72 -9.46 -9.24
CA GLY A 71 1.57 -9.62 -8.35
C GLY A 71 0.76 -8.33 -8.23
N ASN A 72 1.43 -7.20 -8.01
CA ASN A 72 0.75 -5.90 -7.89
C ASN A 72 0.04 -5.48 -9.17
N ARG A 73 0.55 -5.85 -10.35
CA ARG A 73 -0.06 -5.52 -11.64
C ARG A 73 -1.30 -6.36 -11.93
N HIS A 74 -1.24 -7.65 -11.64
CA HIS A 74 -2.24 -8.61 -12.13
C HIS A 74 -3.25 -9.07 -11.06
N SER A 75 -2.90 -9.00 -9.77
CA SER A 75 -3.80 -9.43 -8.68
C SER A 75 -4.75 -8.32 -8.24
N SER A 76 -5.93 -8.71 -7.73
CA SER A 76 -6.81 -7.82 -6.95
C SER A 76 -6.30 -7.57 -5.53
N THR A 77 -5.33 -8.37 -5.07
CA THR A 77 -4.73 -8.31 -3.74
C THR A 77 -3.28 -7.81 -3.77
N VAL A 78 -2.82 -7.34 -2.61
CA VAL A 78 -1.44 -6.94 -2.34
C VAL A 78 -0.98 -7.53 -1.01
N ILE A 79 0.31 -7.82 -0.89
CA ILE A 79 0.93 -8.17 0.40
C ILE A 79 1.55 -6.91 0.98
N CYS A 80 1.20 -6.60 2.22
CA CYS A 80 1.70 -5.43 2.94
C CYS A 80 2.13 -5.75 4.37
N ALA A 81 3.02 -4.93 4.92
CA ALA A 81 3.41 -4.95 6.33
C ALA A 81 2.82 -3.74 7.08
N ALA A 82 2.35 -3.96 8.31
CA ALA A 82 1.75 -2.89 9.11
C ALA A 82 2.82 -1.93 9.67
N ILE A 83 2.48 -0.63 9.74
CA ILE A 83 3.32 0.41 10.34
C ILE A 83 2.68 0.90 11.64
N THR A 84 3.50 1.22 12.66
CA THR A 84 3.03 1.79 13.93
C THR A 84 3.91 2.96 14.38
N SER A 85 3.28 3.98 14.97
CA SER A 85 3.97 5.12 15.60
C SER A 85 4.35 4.86 17.07
N ARG A 86 4.07 3.66 17.60
CA ARG A 86 4.41 3.29 18.98
C ARG A 86 5.86 2.83 19.04
N GLN A 87 6.76 3.72 19.45
CA GLN A 87 8.20 3.45 19.56
C GLN A 87 8.63 2.68 20.83
N ASN A 88 7.70 2.30 21.72
CA ASN A 88 7.99 1.56 22.96
C ASN A 88 8.07 0.04 22.76
N LYS A 89 8.86 -0.43 21.80
CA LYS A 89 9.11 -1.87 21.64
C LYS A 89 10.60 -2.14 21.73
N ALA A 90 10.95 -3.22 22.43
CA ALA A 90 12.29 -3.79 22.37
C ALA A 90 12.76 -3.87 20.91
N LYS A 91 14.05 -3.70 20.65
CA LYS A 91 14.61 -3.80 19.30
C LYS A 91 14.48 -5.25 18.80
N ILE A 92 13.36 -5.57 18.18
CA ILE A 92 13.13 -6.87 17.53
C ILE A 92 13.78 -6.80 16.14
N PRO A 93 14.48 -7.85 15.67
CA PRO A 93 15.16 -7.82 14.38
C PRO A 93 14.23 -7.72 13.16
N THR A 94 12.92 -7.88 13.35
CA THR A 94 11.88 -7.70 12.32
C THR A 94 11.38 -6.26 12.23
N HIS A 95 11.89 -5.35 13.05
CA HIS A 95 11.49 -3.94 13.07
C HIS A 95 12.42 -3.10 12.21
N VAL A 96 11.84 -2.24 11.37
CA VAL A 96 12.58 -1.23 10.60
C VAL A 96 12.05 0.14 10.96
N GLU A 97 12.93 1.00 11.46
CA GLU A 97 12.60 2.38 11.80
C GLU A 97 12.38 3.21 10.54
N LEU A 98 11.37 4.09 10.58
CA LEU A 98 10.99 4.99 9.51
C LEU A 98 10.87 6.40 10.09
N ALA A 99 11.80 7.26 9.72
CA ALA A 99 11.78 8.67 10.11
C ALA A 99 10.70 9.44 9.36
N ALA A 100 9.97 10.29 10.07
CA ALA A 100 8.94 11.17 9.49
C ALA A 100 9.49 12.20 8.49
N SER A 101 10.80 12.45 8.50
CA SER A 101 11.44 13.33 7.51
C SER A 101 11.62 12.67 6.15
N ARG A 102 11.65 11.33 6.07
CA ARG A 102 11.90 10.58 4.81
C ARG A 102 10.63 10.22 4.07
N CYS A 103 9.51 10.21 4.77
CA CYS A 103 8.19 9.92 4.25
C CYS A 103 7.21 10.85 4.92
N GLU A 104 6.22 11.38 4.21
CA GLU A 104 5.21 12.34 4.70
C GLU A 104 4.24 11.73 5.76
N ILE A 105 4.76 10.95 6.69
CA ILE A 105 4.08 10.40 7.86
C ILE A 105 4.16 11.42 9.00
N ALA A 106 3.10 11.50 9.80
CA ALA A 106 3.00 12.52 10.84
C ALA A 106 4.00 12.36 12.00
N LYS A 107 4.55 11.16 12.21
CA LYS A 107 5.43 10.82 13.34
C LYS A 107 6.39 9.70 12.94
N ASP A 108 7.56 9.70 13.56
CA ASP A 108 8.49 8.57 13.46
C ASP A 108 7.77 7.27 13.79
N SER A 109 8.01 6.28 12.96
CA SER A 109 7.24 5.05 12.93
C SER A 109 8.14 3.84 12.77
N VAL A 110 7.57 2.66 12.95
CA VAL A 110 8.24 1.37 12.82
C VAL A 110 7.42 0.47 11.90
N ILE A 111 8.08 -0.09 10.89
CA ILE A 111 7.53 -1.11 10.00
C ILE A 111 7.70 -2.46 10.70
N LEU A 112 6.60 -3.19 10.87
CA LEU A 112 6.55 -4.44 11.62
C LEU A 112 6.52 -5.62 10.64
N LEU A 113 7.69 -6.21 10.32
CA LEU A 113 7.78 -7.29 9.33
C LEU A 113 7.28 -8.64 9.86
N GLU A 114 6.95 -8.73 11.16
CA GLU A 114 6.20 -9.84 11.74
C GLU A 114 4.67 -9.69 11.60
N GLN A 115 4.19 -8.54 11.12
CA GLN A 115 2.76 -8.22 10.92
C GLN A 115 2.46 -8.03 9.44
N VAL A 116 2.78 -9.06 8.64
CA VAL A 116 2.53 -9.12 7.20
C VAL A 116 1.13 -9.68 6.93
N ARG A 117 0.44 -9.10 5.95
CA ARG A 117 -0.90 -9.53 5.53
C ARG A 117 -1.12 -9.33 4.04
N THR A 118 -1.84 -10.27 3.43
CA THR A 118 -2.44 -10.08 2.11
C THR A 118 -3.80 -9.39 2.25
N ILE A 119 -3.99 -8.25 1.59
CA ILE A 119 -5.24 -7.49 1.61
C ILE A 119 -5.75 -7.24 0.18
N ASP A 120 -7.07 -7.11 0.05
CA ASP A 120 -7.66 -6.63 -1.19
C ASP A 120 -7.32 -5.14 -1.42
N LYS A 121 -7.04 -4.74 -2.66
CA LYS A 121 -6.73 -3.34 -3.01
C LYS A 121 -7.84 -2.36 -2.62
N GLN A 122 -9.08 -2.81 -2.44
CA GLN A 122 -10.18 -1.99 -1.89
C GLN A 122 -9.91 -1.45 -0.50
N ARG A 123 -9.04 -2.11 0.27
CA ARG A 123 -8.68 -1.68 1.62
C ARG A 123 -7.65 -0.55 1.61
N LEU A 124 -6.92 -0.37 0.49
CA LEU A 124 -6.00 0.75 0.30
C LEU A 124 -6.80 2.04 0.09
N ARG A 125 -6.29 3.12 0.67
CA ARG A 125 -6.85 4.46 0.54
C ARG A 125 -5.82 5.38 -0.12
N GLU A 126 -5.51 6.50 0.49
CA GLU A 126 -4.50 7.45 0.02
C GLU A 126 -3.08 6.86 0.09
N LYS A 127 -2.30 7.12 -0.96
CA LYS A 127 -0.85 6.90 -0.98
C LYS A 127 -0.20 7.97 -0.10
N VAL A 128 0.77 7.57 0.71
CA VAL A 128 1.52 8.45 1.61
C VAL A 128 2.86 8.85 0.98
N CYS A 129 3.68 7.86 0.63
CA CYS A 129 5.01 8.08 0.06
C CYS A 129 5.49 6.81 -0.65
N HIS A 130 6.70 6.86 -1.21
CA HIS A 130 7.45 5.71 -1.68
C HIS A 130 8.79 5.67 -0.93
N LEU A 131 9.17 4.49 -0.44
CA LEU A 131 10.45 4.30 0.25
C LEU A 131 11.60 4.25 -0.75
N ASP A 132 12.73 4.84 -0.38
CA ASP A 132 13.97 4.68 -1.12
C ASP A 132 14.60 3.29 -0.97
N ASP A 133 15.58 3.01 -1.82
CA ASP A 133 16.27 1.72 -1.90
C ASP A 133 17.01 1.35 -0.62
N GLU A 134 17.51 2.35 0.13
CA GLU A 134 18.24 2.12 1.38
C GLU A 134 17.31 1.52 2.44
N ILE A 135 16.15 2.15 2.66
CA ILE A 135 15.15 1.61 3.60
C ILE A 135 14.62 0.27 3.08
N MET A 136 14.38 0.15 1.77
CA MET A 136 13.90 -1.11 1.18
C MET A 136 14.89 -2.27 1.35
N SER A 137 16.20 -1.99 1.37
CA SER A 137 17.23 -3.00 1.70
C SER A 137 17.10 -3.49 3.14
N ASN A 138 16.89 -2.58 4.10
CA ASN A 138 16.64 -2.95 5.50
C ASN A 138 15.34 -3.75 5.66
N VAL A 139 14.28 -3.36 4.95
CA VAL A 139 13.01 -4.10 4.88
C VAL A 139 13.24 -5.52 4.35
N ASN A 140 14.00 -5.69 3.27
CA ASN A 140 14.29 -7.01 2.71
C ASN A 140 15.00 -7.91 3.72
N ARG A 141 15.99 -7.37 4.45
CA ARG A 141 16.71 -8.10 5.49
C ARG A 141 15.81 -8.49 6.66
N ALA A 142 15.00 -7.55 7.16
CA ALA A 142 14.07 -7.82 8.26
C ALA A 142 12.99 -8.84 7.86
N LEU A 143 12.50 -8.77 6.62
CA LEU A 143 11.52 -9.72 6.09
C LEU A 143 12.09 -11.14 5.98
N LYS A 144 13.35 -11.27 5.55
CA LYS A 144 14.08 -12.56 5.56
C LYS A 144 14.18 -13.15 6.95
N VAL A 145 14.54 -12.34 7.95
CA VAL A 145 14.56 -12.78 9.36
C VAL A 145 13.18 -13.24 9.82
N SER A 146 12.14 -12.45 9.50
CA SER A 146 10.75 -12.76 9.88
C SER A 146 10.25 -14.09 9.31
N LEU A 147 10.69 -14.44 8.09
CA LEU A 147 10.25 -15.63 7.36
C LEU A 147 11.27 -16.79 7.36
N ALA A 148 12.41 -16.63 8.05
CA ALA A 148 13.53 -17.58 8.05
C ALA A 148 14.07 -17.93 6.64
N LEU A 149 14.35 -16.90 5.82
CA LEU A 149 14.86 -16.98 4.44
C LEU A 149 16.24 -16.35 4.24
#